data_AF-A0A1F4PA30-F1
#
_entry.id   AF-A0A1F4PA30-F1
#
_cell.length_a   1.000
_cell.length_b   1.000
_cell.length_c   1.000
_cell.angle_alpha   90.00
_cell.angle_beta   90.00
_cell.angle_gamma   90.00
#
_symmetry.space_group_name_H-M   'P 1'
#
loop_
_entity.id
_entity.type
_entity.pdbx_description
1 polymer ?
#
loop_
_entity_poly.entity_id
_entity_poly.type
_entity_poly.pdbx_seq_one_letter_code
_entity_poly.pdbx_strand_id
1 'polypeptide(L)'
;VRGTKGVGNIKDPKAFMAATKAAKKVLADNGVTGTGLPAMGTQVLMSVINEVGGLPTRNHQDNQFEGAKDIGAEAMATPRKTDGKKHLVTNQACFGCTIACGRISKMDEGHFTIENKPQYRGANGGLEYEAAWALGAANGVNDLECLQYANLLCNEEGIDPISFGATVGAVMELYGMGVLTKEQIGIEAPFGSARALAFLAEETVNGRGFGKEIGQGSKRLTAKYGHPELSMSSKGQEFPAYDGRAIQGIGLAYATSNRGGCHLRGYTIASEILGIPVKTDPLESQGKPELVKAFQDATAAFDSSGLCIFTTFAWGLQDLSPQMQGACGEQYTIEELAKIGERIWNMEREFNNRAGFTKADDSLPARLTTAAEACKTGPAKGKFNELATMLPLYYEARGWDSEGRPTAETRERLSL
;
A
#
# COMPACT_ATOMS: atom_id res chain seq x y z
N VAL A 1 -9.69 4.73 -25.05
CA VAL A 1 -8.87 5.28 -26.17
C VAL A 1 -8.44 4.15 -27.10
N ARG A 2 -8.30 4.36 -28.42
CA ARG A 2 -7.75 3.37 -29.36
C ARG A 2 -6.68 4.03 -30.23
N GLY A 3 -5.47 3.46 -30.26
CA GLY A 3 -4.35 3.95 -31.06
C GLY A 3 -3.72 2.82 -31.87
N THR A 4 -3.34 3.10 -33.12
CA THR A 4 -2.68 2.16 -34.04
C THR A 4 -1.27 2.60 -34.45
N LYS A 5 -0.83 3.77 -33.98
CA LYS A 5 0.52 4.26 -34.18
C LYS A 5 1.44 3.58 -33.15
N GLY A 6 2.63 3.16 -33.57
CA GLY A 6 3.67 2.76 -32.64
C GLY A 6 4.08 3.92 -31.73
N VAL A 7 4.67 3.61 -30.58
CA VAL A 7 5.32 4.63 -29.75
C VAL A 7 6.54 5.14 -30.54
N GLY A 8 6.41 6.32 -31.13
CA GLY A 8 7.46 6.96 -31.92
C GLY A 8 8.56 7.58 -31.06
N ASN A 9 9.58 8.14 -31.73
CA ASN A 9 10.66 8.93 -31.11
C ASN A 9 11.61 8.17 -30.16
N ILE A 10 11.72 6.84 -30.28
CA ILE A 10 12.79 6.07 -29.63
C ILE A 10 14.13 6.48 -30.25
N LYS A 11 15.05 7.01 -29.43
CA LYS A 11 16.34 7.56 -29.89
C LYS A 11 17.26 6.51 -30.53
N ASP A 12 17.44 5.38 -29.85
CA ASP A 12 18.16 4.22 -30.38
C ASP A 12 17.34 2.95 -30.12
N PRO A 13 16.53 2.52 -31.10
CA PRO A 13 15.72 1.31 -30.99
C PRO A 13 16.52 0.03 -30.76
N LYS A 14 17.75 -0.07 -31.26
CA LYS A 14 18.57 -1.28 -31.09
C LYS A 14 19.08 -1.37 -29.65
N ALA A 15 19.64 -0.27 -29.13
CA ALA A 15 20.09 -0.20 -27.75
C ALA A 15 18.92 -0.39 -26.78
N PHE A 16 17.78 0.25 -27.04
CA PHE A 16 16.57 0.11 -26.22
C PHE A 16 16.10 -1.35 -26.11
N MET A 17 16.02 -2.05 -27.24
CA MET A 17 15.59 -3.45 -27.26
C MET A 17 16.61 -4.38 -26.58
N ALA A 18 17.90 -4.12 -26.72
CA ALA A 18 18.95 -4.86 -26.02
C ALA A 18 18.86 -4.67 -24.49
N ALA A 19 18.73 -3.42 -24.04
CA ALA A 19 18.56 -3.08 -22.63
C ALA A 19 17.29 -3.71 -22.03
N THR A 20 16.16 -3.62 -22.73
CA THR A 20 14.89 -4.22 -22.31
C THR A 20 15.00 -5.75 -22.20
N LYS A 21 15.71 -6.40 -23.13
CA LYS A 21 15.94 -7.85 -23.09
C LYS A 21 16.79 -8.26 -21.89
N ALA A 22 17.85 -7.51 -21.60
CA ALA A 22 18.69 -7.74 -20.43
C ALA A 22 17.89 -7.55 -19.12
N ALA A 23 17.15 -6.45 -19.02
CA ALA A 23 16.33 -6.15 -17.84
C ALA A 23 15.25 -7.23 -17.59
N LYS A 24 14.60 -7.74 -18.64
CA LYS A 24 13.65 -8.87 -18.54
C LYS A 24 14.30 -10.14 -18.01
N LYS A 25 15.56 -10.41 -18.35
CA LYS A 25 16.30 -11.55 -17.80
C LYS A 25 16.51 -11.38 -16.29
N VAL A 26 16.87 -10.18 -15.83
CA VAL A 26 17.01 -9.87 -14.40
C VAL A 26 15.70 -10.14 -13.64
N LEU A 27 14.55 -9.76 -14.21
CA LEU A 27 13.24 -10.06 -13.61
C LEU A 27 12.96 -11.56 -13.53
N ALA A 28 13.28 -12.31 -14.59
CA ALA A 28 13.01 -13.75 -14.67
C ALA A 28 13.88 -14.55 -13.70
N ASP A 29 15.15 -14.13 -13.50
CA ASP A 29 16.10 -14.82 -12.64
C ASP A 29 15.91 -14.48 -11.14
N ASN A 30 15.15 -13.44 -10.81
CA ASN A 30 14.89 -13.02 -9.43
C ASN A 30 13.73 -13.79 -8.78
N GLY A 31 13.90 -14.26 -7.54
CA GLY A 31 12.92 -15.11 -6.85
C GLY A 31 11.57 -14.42 -6.57
N VAL A 32 11.53 -13.10 -6.39
CA VAL A 32 10.30 -12.35 -6.16
C VAL A 32 9.56 -12.13 -7.48
N THR A 33 10.24 -11.57 -8.49
CA THR A 33 9.60 -11.18 -9.76
C THR A 33 9.42 -12.33 -10.75
N GLY A 34 10.26 -13.37 -10.67
CA GLY A 34 10.23 -14.53 -11.56
C GLY A 34 9.49 -15.75 -10.98
N THR A 35 9.25 -15.79 -9.65
CA THR A 35 8.59 -16.94 -9.01
C THR A 35 7.45 -16.51 -8.08
N GLY A 36 7.72 -15.69 -7.06
CA GLY A 36 6.74 -15.31 -6.03
C GLY A 36 5.50 -14.60 -6.59
N LEU A 37 5.71 -13.43 -7.21
CA LEU A 37 4.63 -12.61 -7.77
C LEU A 37 3.85 -13.33 -8.89
N PRO A 38 4.47 -14.04 -9.86
CA PRO A 38 3.71 -14.80 -10.86
C PRO A 38 2.79 -15.85 -10.23
N ALA A 39 3.28 -16.58 -9.21
CA ALA A 39 2.55 -17.69 -8.59
C ALA A 39 1.44 -17.21 -7.64
N MET A 40 1.74 -16.26 -6.77
CA MET A 40 0.87 -15.89 -5.65
C MET A 40 0.33 -14.46 -5.72
N GLY A 41 0.78 -13.65 -6.68
CA GLY A 41 0.49 -12.22 -6.69
C GLY A 41 1.13 -11.52 -5.49
N THR A 42 0.63 -10.34 -5.16
CA THR A 42 1.11 -9.58 -3.98
C THR A 42 0.72 -10.26 -2.65
N GLN A 43 -0.28 -11.12 -2.66
CA GLN A 43 -0.87 -11.78 -1.49
C GLN A 43 0.09 -12.67 -0.70
N VAL A 44 1.24 -13.01 -1.28
CA VAL A 44 2.34 -13.67 -0.55
C VAL A 44 2.77 -12.88 0.68
N LEU A 45 2.55 -11.56 0.70
CA LEU A 45 2.89 -10.71 1.83
C LEU A 45 1.98 -10.93 3.05
N MET A 46 0.78 -11.52 2.90
CA MET A 46 -0.13 -11.73 4.03
C MET A 46 0.50 -12.58 5.13
N SER A 47 1.09 -13.73 4.77
CA SER A 47 1.78 -14.59 5.72
C SER A 47 3.06 -13.95 6.24
N VAL A 48 3.90 -13.42 5.34
CA VAL A 48 5.19 -12.79 5.67
C VAL A 48 5.03 -11.65 6.68
N ILE A 49 4.13 -10.71 6.42
CA ILE A 49 3.93 -9.53 7.28
C ILE A 49 3.27 -9.92 8.60
N ASN A 50 2.39 -10.92 8.61
CA ASN A 50 1.82 -11.45 9.84
C ASN A 50 2.88 -12.10 10.71
N GLU A 51 3.78 -12.92 10.14
CA GLU A 51 4.83 -13.64 10.89
C GLU A 51 5.82 -12.70 11.59
N VAL A 52 6.21 -11.60 10.93
CA VAL A 52 7.12 -10.59 11.52
C VAL A 52 6.42 -9.71 12.57
N GLY A 53 5.11 -9.87 12.77
CA GLY A 53 4.35 -9.06 13.72
C GLY A 53 4.07 -7.64 13.22
N GLY A 54 3.98 -7.46 11.91
CA GLY A 54 3.79 -6.16 11.27
C GLY A 54 2.46 -6.01 10.54
N LEU A 55 1.46 -6.87 10.79
CA LEU A 55 0.16 -6.84 10.11
C LEU A 55 -0.88 -6.08 10.97
N PRO A 56 -1.22 -4.82 10.64
CA PRO A 56 -2.17 -4.05 11.42
C PRO A 56 -3.53 -4.74 11.45
N THR A 57 -4.10 -4.91 12.63
CA THR A 57 -5.31 -5.71 12.82
C THR A 57 -6.29 -4.95 13.70
N ARG A 58 -7.59 -4.99 13.33
CA ARG A 58 -8.70 -4.29 14.03
C ARG A 58 -8.39 -2.81 14.26
N ASN A 59 -8.35 -2.04 13.17
CA ASN A 59 -7.97 -0.62 13.17
C ASN A 59 -6.65 -0.31 13.90
N HIS A 60 -5.62 -1.13 13.65
CA HIS A 60 -4.29 -1.04 14.30
C HIS A 60 -4.29 -1.29 15.82
N GLN A 61 -5.36 -1.81 16.42
CA GLN A 61 -5.32 -2.21 17.84
C GLN A 61 -4.32 -3.35 18.08
N ASP A 62 -4.18 -4.26 17.12
CA ASP A 62 -3.25 -5.39 17.16
C ASP A 62 -2.29 -5.35 15.96
N ASN A 63 -1.20 -6.11 16.04
CA ASN A 63 -0.13 -6.16 15.03
C ASN A 63 0.06 -7.54 14.37
N GLN A 64 -0.86 -8.48 14.66
CA GLN A 64 -0.99 -9.78 14.02
C GLN A 64 -2.45 -10.19 13.96
N PHE A 65 -2.81 -10.94 12.92
CA PHE A 65 -4.15 -11.49 12.74
C PHE A 65 -4.12 -13.02 12.76
N GLU A 66 -4.91 -13.62 13.64
CA GLU A 66 -5.04 -15.06 13.74
C GLU A 66 -5.67 -15.70 12.49
N GLY A 67 -6.51 -14.95 11.78
CA GLY A 67 -7.17 -15.37 10.54
C GLY A 67 -6.38 -15.09 9.26
N ALA A 68 -5.13 -14.60 9.33
CA ALA A 68 -4.36 -14.21 8.14
C ALA A 68 -4.20 -15.36 7.11
N LYS A 69 -4.06 -16.59 7.61
CA LYS A 69 -3.95 -17.80 6.77
C LYS A 69 -5.20 -18.09 5.94
N ASP A 70 -6.36 -17.58 6.36
CA ASP A 70 -7.65 -17.83 5.71
C ASP A 70 -7.92 -16.83 4.57
N ILE A 71 -7.14 -15.74 4.49
CA ILE A 71 -7.31 -14.64 3.54
C ILE A 71 -6.05 -14.34 2.71
N GLY A 72 -4.99 -15.15 2.87
CA GLY A 72 -3.71 -15.00 2.17
C GLY A 72 -3.60 -15.77 0.85
N ALA A 73 -2.41 -15.75 0.27
CA ALA A 73 -2.10 -16.44 -1.00
C ALA A 73 -2.45 -17.93 -0.99
N GLU A 74 -2.10 -18.62 0.08
CA GLU A 74 -2.32 -20.04 0.26
C GLU A 74 -3.81 -20.37 0.29
N ALA A 75 -4.64 -19.52 0.93
CA ALA A 75 -6.09 -19.69 0.95
C ALA A 75 -6.67 -19.61 -0.46
N MET A 76 -6.26 -18.61 -1.25
CA MET A 76 -6.75 -18.48 -2.63
C MET A 76 -6.37 -19.66 -3.53
N ALA A 77 -5.21 -20.27 -3.29
CA ALA A 77 -4.70 -21.41 -4.04
C ALA A 77 -5.26 -22.76 -3.57
N THR A 78 -5.88 -22.81 -2.39
CA THR A 78 -6.43 -24.02 -1.79
C THR A 78 -7.85 -24.27 -2.32
N PRO A 79 -8.16 -25.49 -2.79
CA PRO A 79 -9.54 -25.86 -3.12
C PRO A 79 -10.46 -25.70 -1.92
N ARG A 80 -11.52 -24.91 -2.06
CA ARG A 80 -12.50 -24.71 -0.99
C ARG A 80 -13.35 -25.96 -0.80
N LYS A 81 -13.86 -26.12 0.42
CA LYS A 81 -14.64 -27.31 0.83
C LYS A 81 -16.01 -27.42 0.18
N THR A 82 -16.60 -26.28 -0.22
CA THR A 82 -17.97 -26.20 -0.71
C THR A 82 -18.14 -26.80 -2.11
N ASP A 83 -17.20 -26.55 -3.02
CA ASP A 83 -17.28 -27.02 -4.41
C ASP A 83 -15.99 -27.65 -4.96
N GLY A 84 -14.95 -27.78 -4.14
CA GLY A 84 -13.66 -28.37 -4.53
C GLY A 84 -12.86 -27.52 -5.53
N LYS A 85 -13.22 -26.25 -5.74
CA LYS A 85 -12.51 -25.34 -6.66
C LYS A 85 -11.64 -24.37 -5.90
N LYS A 86 -10.59 -23.90 -6.55
CA LYS A 86 -9.75 -22.82 -6.03
C LYS A 86 -10.44 -21.47 -6.23
N HIS A 87 -10.17 -20.54 -5.33
CA HIS A 87 -10.57 -19.15 -5.52
C HIS A 87 -9.77 -18.50 -6.66
N LEU A 88 -8.46 -18.78 -6.73
CA LEU A 88 -7.57 -18.36 -7.82
C LEU A 88 -7.83 -19.19 -9.09
N VAL A 89 -8.22 -18.53 -10.19
CA VAL A 89 -8.45 -19.14 -11.50
C VAL A 89 -7.18 -19.09 -12.35
N THR A 90 -6.58 -17.91 -12.48
CA THR A 90 -5.36 -17.67 -13.26
C THR A 90 -4.70 -16.38 -12.81
N ASN A 91 -3.49 -16.13 -13.32
CA ASN A 91 -2.86 -14.81 -13.27
C ASN A 91 -3.14 -13.99 -14.54
N GLN A 92 -2.85 -12.69 -14.46
CA GLN A 92 -2.93 -11.75 -15.57
C GLN A 92 -1.76 -10.78 -15.57
N ALA A 93 -1.22 -10.50 -16.76
CA ALA A 93 -0.18 -9.49 -16.97
C ALA A 93 -0.76 -8.15 -17.42
N CYS A 94 -0.19 -7.06 -16.91
CA CYS A 94 -0.35 -5.73 -17.51
C CYS A 94 0.36 -5.69 -18.88
N PHE A 95 0.13 -4.61 -19.63
CA PHE A 95 0.76 -4.41 -20.94
C PHE A 95 2.29 -4.49 -20.86
N GLY A 96 2.91 -5.33 -21.70
CA GLY A 96 4.37 -5.48 -21.79
C GLY A 96 5.05 -6.16 -20.59
N CYS A 97 4.28 -6.54 -19.56
CA CYS A 97 4.80 -7.11 -18.32
C CYS A 97 5.16 -8.59 -18.47
N THR A 98 6.31 -8.99 -17.91
CA THR A 98 6.77 -10.39 -17.86
C THR A 98 6.62 -11.03 -16.47
N ILE A 99 6.08 -10.31 -15.50
CA ILE A 99 5.87 -10.78 -14.10
C ILE A 99 4.48 -11.41 -13.94
N ALA A 100 3.44 -10.82 -14.54
CA ALA A 100 2.05 -11.29 -14.44
C ALA A 100 1.53 -11.42 -12.98
N CYS A 101 1.64 -10.38 -12.16
CA CYS A 101 1.23 -10.42 -10.75
C CYS A 101 -0.29 -10.37 -10.54
N GLY A 102 -1.08 -9.84 -11.49
CA GLY A 102 -2.52 -9.69 -11.32
C GLY A 102 -3.20 -11.03 -11.10
N ARG A 103 -4.20 -11.10 -10.22
CA ARG A 103 -4.96 -12.31 -9.92
C ARG A 103 -6.32 -12.25 -10.61
N ILE A 104 -6.78 -13.37 -11.13
CA ILE A 104 -8.17 -13.56 -11.57
C ILE A 104 -8.78 -14.61 -10.67
N SER A 105 -9.86 -14.24 -9.99
CA SER A 105 -10.49 -15.06 -8.98
C SER A 105 -11.97 -15.28 -9.28
N LYS A 106 -12.49 -16.41 -8.81
CA LYS A 106 -13.91 -16.72 -8.87
C LYS A 106 -14.42 -17.14 -7.49
N MET A 107 -15.43 -16.40 -7.05
CA MET A 107 -16.11 -16.65 -5.80
C MET A 107 -16.96 -17.92 -5.84
N ASP A 108 -17.23 -18.49 -4.67
CA ASP A 108 -18.22 -19.54 -4.49
C ASP A 108 -19.64 -19.00 -4.75
N GLU A 109 -20.33 -19.59 -5.73
CA GLU A 109 -21.69 -19.19 -6.11
C GLU A 109 -22.72 -19.44 -5.00
N GLY A 110 -22.40 -20.30 -4.02
CA GLY A 110 -23.23 -20.53 -2.83
C GLY A 110 -22.92 -19.61 -1.65
N HIS A 111 -21.95 -18.68 -1.78
CA HIS A 111 -21.60 -17.78 -0.70
C HIS A 111 -22.70 -16.72 -0.47
N PHE A 112 -22.99 -16.38 0.79
CA PHE A 112 -24.11 -15.50 1.15
C PHE A 112 -24.05 -14.11 0.48
N THR A 113 -22.86 -13.64 0.12
CA THR A 113 -22.68 -12.36 -0.55
C THR A 113 -23.22 -12.36 -1.98
N ILE A 114 -23.20 -13.51 -2.67
CA ILE A 114 -23.53 -13.61 -4.11
C ILE A 114 -24.54 -14.71 -4.48
N GLU A 115 -25.00 -15.52 -3.52
CA GLU A 115 -25.93 -16.63 -3.77
C GLU A 115 -27.17 -16.18 -4.56
N ASN A 116 -27.67 -14.98 -4.28
CA ASN A 116 -28.83 -14.37 -4.92
C ASN A 116 -28.46 -13.26 -5.93
N LYS A 117 -27.20 -13.20 -6.37
CA LYS A 117 -26.66 -12.15 -7.25
C LYS A 117 -25.86 -12.72 -8.44
N PRO A 118 -26.55 -13.29 -9.46
CA PRO A 118 -25.88 -13.98 -10.56
C PRO A 118 -24.89 -13.10 -11.35
N GLN A 119 -25.07 -11.78 -11.34
CA GLN A 119 -24.17 -10.83 -11.99
C GLN A 119 -22.73 -10.85 -11.42
N TYR A 120 -22.53 -11.33 -10.19
CA TYR A 120 -21.21 -11.38 -9.54
C TYR A 120 -20.55 -12.77 -9.58
N ARG A 121 -21.14 -13.75 -10.28
CA ARG A 121 -20.63 -15.14 -10.35
C ARG A 121 -19.50 -15.34 -11.38
N GLY A 122 -19.19 -14.29 -12.14
CA GLY A 122 -18.07 -14.28 -13.10
C GLY A 122 -16.71 -14.23 -12.42
N ALA A 123 -15.69 -14.76 -13.10
CA ALA A 123 -14.31 -14.52 -12.69
C ALA A 123 -13.98 -13.03 -12.87
N ASN A 124 -13.33 -12.43 -11.87
CA ASN A 124 -13.04 -10.99 -11.81
C ASN A 124 -11.65 -10.74 -11.21
N GLY A 125 -11.25 -9.47 -11.13
CA GLY A 125 -9.98 -9.06 -10.52
C GLY A 125 -9.87 -9.55 -9.08
N GLY A 126 -8.86 -10.37 -8.81
CA GLY A 126 -8.62 -10.95 -7.49
C GLY A 126 -8.08 -9.94 -6.48
N LEU A 127 -8.01 -10.34 -5.22
CA LEU A 127 -7.46 -9.51 -4.15
C LEU A 127 -5.95 -9.31 -4.33
N GLU A 128 -5.53 -8.04 -4.42
CA GLU A 128 -4.17 -7.65 -4.06
C GLU A 128 -4.02 -7.64 -2.54
N TYR A 129 -2.78 -7.78 -2.04
CA TYR A 129 -2.45 -7.87 -0.61
C TYR A 129 -3.13 -6.78 0.22
N GLU A 130 -3.01 -5.54 -0.22
CA GLU A 130 -3.58 -4.37 0.44
C GLU A 130 -5.10 -4.45 0.56
N ALA A 131 -5.80 -4.91 -0.49
CA ALA A 131 -7.24 -5.07 -0.47
C ALA A 131 -7.65 -6.19 0.49
N ALA A 132 -6.93 -7.32 0.52
CA ALA A 132 -7.25 -8.37 1.50
C ALA A 132 -6.94 -7.95 2.94
N TRP A 133 -5.89 -7.18 3.17
CA TRP A 133 -5.64 -6.64 4.50
C TRP A 133 -6.74 -5.66 4.91
N ALA A 134 -7.03 -4.66 4.08
CA ALA A 134 -7.92 -3.57 4.40
C ALA A 134 -9.36 -4.04 4.61
N LEU A 135 -9.81 -5.02 3.81
CA LEU A 135 -11.14 -5.61 3.93
C LEU A 135 -11.17 -6.73 4.96
N GLY A 136 -10.04 -7.35 5.30
CA GLY A 136 -9.92 -8.48 6.21
C GLY A 136 -9.38 -8.11 7.58
N ALA A 137 -8.06 -8.25 7.74
CA ALA A 137 -7.34 -8.08 9.01
C ALA A 137 -7.63 -6.73 9.69
N ALA A 138 -7.69 -5.63 8.93
CA ALA A 138 -8.02 -4.32 9.47
C ALA A 138 -9.42 -4.27 10.13
N ASN A 139 -10.34 -5.15 9.72
CA ASN A 139 -11.70 -5.30 10.25
C ASN A 139 -11.87 -6.58 11.11
N GLY A 140 -10.81 -7.36 11.30
CA GLY A 140 -10.86 -8.68 11.95
C GLY A 140 -11.64 -9.75 11.17
N VAL A 141 -11.90 -9.56 9.88
CA VAL A 141 -12.69 -10.46 9.02
C VAL A 141 -11.76 -11.47 8.32
N ASN A 142 -12.06 -12.77 8.42
CA ASN A 142 -11.28 -13.85 7.79
C ASN A 142 -12.05 -14.64 6.71
N ASP A 143 -13.05 -14.03 6.08
CA ASP A 143 -13.91 -14.66 5.07
C ASP A 143 -13.52 -14.21 3.66
N LEU A 144 -12.59 -14.93 3.03
CA LEU A 144 -12.00 -14.62 1.71
C LEU A 144 -13.03 -14.29 0.62
N GLU A 145 -14.17 -14.98 0.60
CA GLU A 145 -15.24 -14.78 -0.38
C GLU A 145 -15.94 -13.42 -0.14
N CYS A 146 -16.13 -13.04 1.13
CA CYS A 146 -16.62 -11.71 1.50
C CYS A 146 -15.64 -10.59 1.12
N LEU A 147 -14.33 -10.77 1.36
CA LEU A 147 -13.33 -9.77 0.93
C LEU A 147 -13.34 -9.60 -0.59
N GLN A 148 -13.39 -10.70 -1.35
CA GLN A 148 -13.44 -10.64 -2.81
C GLN A 148 -14.71 -9.92 -3.29
N TYR A 149 -15.84 -10.14 -2.63
CA TYR A 149 -17.07 -9.43 -2.95
C TYR A 149 -16.96 -7.92 -2.71
N ALA A 150 -16.46 -7.50 -1.55
CA ALA A 150 -16.27 -6.09 -1.24
C ALA A 150 -15.25 -5.42 -2.20
N ASN A 151 -14.17 -6.12 -2.55
CA ASN A 151 -13.20 -5.66 -3.53
C ASN A 151 -13.79 -5.52 -4.94
N LEU A 152 -14.66 -6.46 -5.34
CA LEU A 152 -15.37 -6.37 -6.62
C LEU A 152 -16.26 -5.13 -6.66
N LEU A 153 -17.00 -4.84 -5.60
CA LEU A 153 -17.80 -3.61 -5.50
C LEU A 153 -16.92 -2.35 -5.58
N CYS A 154 -15.76 -2.35 -4.89
CA CYS A 154 -14.81 -1.25 -4.97
C CYS A 154 -14.31 -1.03 -6.40
N ASN A 155 -13.99 -2.10 -7.12
CA ASN A 155 -13.49 -2.03 -8.50
C ASN A 155 -14.55 -1.51 -9.49
N GLU A 156 -15.79 -1.99 -9.40
CA GLU A 156 -16.88 -1.59 -10.30
C GLU A 156 -17.26 -0.11 -10.09
N GLU A 157 -17.13 0.38 -8.86
CA GLU A 157 -17.62 1.72 -8.46
C GLU A 157 -16.49 2.74 -8.30
N GLY A 158 -15.24 2.33 -8.54
CA GLY A 158 -14.07 3.21 -8.49
C GLY A 158 -13.71 3.69 -7.08
N ILE A 159 -13.91 2.85 -6.06
CA ILE A 159 -13.57 3.13 -4.67
C ILE A 159 -12.22 2.48 -4.32
N ASP A 160 -11.38 3.19 -3.57
CA ASP A 160 -10.14 2.62 -3.03
C ASP A 160 -10.45 1.63 -1.88
N PRO A 161 -10.13 0.32 -2.03
CA PRO A 161 -10.40 -0.66 -0.98
C PRO A 161 -9.59 -0.42 0.30
N ILE A 162 -8.42 0.25 0.21
CA ILE A 162 -7.60 0.60 1.39
C ILE A 162 -8.36 1.60 2.27
N SER A 163 -8.70 2.76 1.69
CA SER A 163 -9.39 3.83 2.42
C SER A 163 -10.78 3.39 2.89
N PHE A 164 -11.51 2.64 2.07
CA PHE A 164 -12.80 2.06 2.46
C PHE A 164 -12.65 1.10 3.64
N GLY A 165 -11.76 0.10 3.53
CA GLY A 165 -11.54 -0.92 4.55
C GLY A 165 -11.06 -0.32 5.89
N ALA A 166 -10.10 0.61 5.86
CA ALA A 166 -9.64 1.30 7.05
C ALA A 166 -10.73 2.18 7.69
N THR A 167 -11.60 2.81 6.88
CA THR A 167 -12.75 3.56 7.40
C THR A 167 -13.78 2.64 8.06
N VAL A 168 -14.05 1.46 7.47
CA VAL A 168 -14.89 0.43 8.10
C VAL A 168 -14.29 -0.04 9.43
N GLY A 169 -12.96 -0.20 9.49
CA GLY A 169 -12.26 -0.56 10.73
C GLY A 169 -12.51 0.45 11.85
N ALA A 170 -12.45 1.74 11.53
CA ALA A 170 -12.79 2.80 12.48
C ALA A 170 -14.28 2.78 12.90
N VAL A 171 -15.19 2.47 11.97
CA VAL A 171 -16.62 2.30 12.29
C VAL A 171 -16.86 1.13 13.23
N MET A 172 -16.20 0.00 13.01
CA MET A 172 -16.30 -1.17 13.89
C MET A 172 -15.72 -0.89 15.28
N GLU A 173 -14.65 -0.11 15.37
CA GLU A 173 -14.09 0.33 16.66
C GLU A 173 -15.06 1.26 17.41
N LEU A 174 -15.61 2.28 16.72
CA LEU A 174 -16.61 3.19 17.28
C LEU A 174 -17.87 2.46 17.75
N TYR A 175 -18.30 1.43 17.01
CA TYR A 175 -19.39 0.55 17.43
C TYR A 175 -19.03 -0.25 18.68
N GLY A 176 -17.84 -0.86 18.71
CA GLY A 176 -17.34 -1.60 19.88
C GLY A 176 -17.21 -0.74 21.15
N MET A 177 -16.95 0.55 20.99
CA MET A 177 -16.93 1.55 22.06
C MET A 177 -18.32 2.04 22.49
N GLY A 178 -19.39 1.68 21.77
CA GLY A 178 -20.76 2.16 22.00
C GLY A 178 -21.02 3.60 21.54
N VAL A 179 -20.11 4.19 20.77
CA VAL A 179 -20.26 5.55 20.20
C VAL A 179 -21.25 5.53 19.03
N LEU A 180 -21.19 4.47 18.22
CA LEU A 180 -22.17 4.20 17.17
C LEU A 180 -23.09 3.05 17.58
N THR A 181 -24.38 3.16 17.30
CA THR A 181 -25.35 2.10 17.55
C THR A 181 -25.75 1.36 16.28
N LYS A 182 -26.33 0.16 16.44
CA LYS A 182 -26.90 -0.64 15.35
C LYS A 182 -27.91 0.15 14.53
N GLU A 183 -28.73 0.97 15.19
CA GLU A 183 -29.78 1.77 14.55
C GLU A 183 -29.20 2.88 13.67
N GLN A 184 -28.07 3.46 14.07
CA GLN A 184 -27.36 4.45 13.27
C GLN A 184 -26.69 3.82 12.04
N ILE A 185 -26.04 2.67 12.23
CA ILE A 185 -25.28 1.98 11.17
C ILE A 185 -26.22 1.25 10.20
N GLY A 186 -27.32 0.69 10.71
CA GLY A 186 -28.25 -0.21 10.00
C GLY A 186 -27.95 -1.70 10.19
N ILE A 187 -26.82 -2.05 10.81
CA ILE A 187 -26.42 -3.43 11.12
C ILE A 187 -25.56 -3.47 12.39
N GLU A 188 -25.49 -4.63 13.05
CA GLU A 188 -24.47 -4.86 14.07
C GLU A 188 -23.10 -4.93 13.40
N ALA A 189 -22.17 -4.09 13.85
CA ALA A 189 -20.85 -3.96 13.25
C ALA A 189 -19.69 -4.27 14.22
N PRO A 190 -19.70 -5.42 14.93
CA PRO A 190 -18.52 -5.81 15.69
C PRO A 190 -17.38 -6.20 14.73
N PHE A 191 -16.14 -6.03 15.16
CA PHE A 191 -14.98 -6.60 14.45
C PHE A 191 -15.20 -8.09 14.16
N GLY A 192 -14.80 -8.51 12.96
CA GLY A 192 -14.97 -9.88 12.46
C GLY A 192 -16.31 -10.20 11.81
N SER A 193 -17.24 -9.24 11.74
CA SER A 193 -18.51 -9.45 11.04
C SER A 193 -18.37 -9.31 9.52
N ALA A 194 -18.24 -10.43 8.81
CA ALA A 194 -18.29 -10.48 7.34
C ALA A 194 -19.61 -9.91 6.78
N ARG A 195 -20.74 -10.15 7.48
CA ARG A 195 -22.03 -9.58 7.09
C ARG A 195 -22.05 -8.06 7.19
N ALA A 196 -21.45 -7.49 8.24
CA ALA A 196 -21.34 -6.03 8.37
C ALA A 196 -20.45 -5.45 7.26
N LEU A 197 -19.30 -6.06 6.98
CA LEU A 197 -18.43 -5.62 5.88
C LEU A 197 -19.16 -5.59 4.53
N ALA A 198 -19.83 -6.69 4.16
CA ALA A 198 -20.58 -6.77 2.91
C ALA A 198 -21.72 -5.74 2.85
N PHE A 199 -22.49 -5.59 3.93
CA PHE A 199 -23.57 -4.61 4.03
C PHE A 199 -23.05 -3.17 3.89
N LEU A 200 -21.97 -2.83 4.59
CA LEU A 200 -21.39 -1.48 4.54
C LEU A 200 -20.76 -1.18 3.19
N ALA A 201 -20.19 -2.18 2.51
CA ALA A 201 -19.72 -2.03 1.13
C ALA A 201 -20.87 -1.69 0.20
N GLU A 202 -21.99 -2.43 0.26
CA GLU A 202 -23.19 -2.16 -0.53
C GLU A 202 -23.81 -0.79 -0.22
N GLU A 203 -23.94 -0.42 1.04
CA GLU A 203 -24.48 0.89 1.42
C GLU A 203 -23.58 2.03 0.97
N THR A 204 -22.26 1.86 1.01
CA THR A 204 -21.30 2.88 0.59
C THR A 204 -21.33 3.09 -0.91
N VAL A 205 -21.23 2.02 -1.71
CA VAL A 205 -21.25 2.15 -3.18
C VAL A 205 -22.56 2.71 -3.72
N ASN A 206 -23.66 2.45 -3.03
CA ASN A 206 -24.96 3.00 -3.41
C ASN A 206 -25.26 4.37 -2.77
N GLY A 207 -24.37 4.90 -1.94
CA GLY A 207 -24.58 6.15 -1.21
C GLY A 207 -25.85 6.15 -0.36
N ARG A 208 -26.13 5.06 0.36
CA ARG A 208 -27.31 4.88 1.22
C ARG A 208 -26.93 4.78 2.68
N GLY A 209 -27.92 5.01 3.55
CA GLY A 209 -27.79 4.84 5.00
C GLY A 209 -26.51 5.43 5.58
N PHE A 210 -25.83 4.64 6.41
CA PHE A 210 -24.54 5.00 6.99
C PHE A 210 -23.38 4.94 6.00
N GLY A 211 -23.56 4.32 4.83
CA GLY A 211 -22.56 4.30 3.75
C GLY A 211 -22.19 5.70 3.25
N LYS A 212 -23.10 6.69 3.38
CA LYS A 212 -22.79 8.11 3.11
C LYS A 212 -21.72 8.68 4.03
N GLU A 213 -21.73 8.26 5.30
CA GLU A 213 -20.74 8.68 6.30
C GLU A 213 -19.39 8.03 6.01
N ILE A 214 -19.39 6.72 5.71
CA ILE A 214 -18.19 5.97 5.31
C ILE A 214 -17.55 6.61 4.07
N GLY A 215 -18.37 7.04 3.10
CA GLY A 215 -17.91 7.73 1.89
C GLY A 215 -17.16 9.05 2.12
N GLN A 216 -17.11 9.59 3.35
CA GLN A 216 -16.34 10.79 3.68
C GLN A 216 -14.88 10.50 4.12
N GLY A 217 -14.53 9.23 4.32
CA GLY A 217 -13.23 8.77 4.79
C GLY A 217 -13.06 8.85 6.32
N SER A 218 -12.06 8.13 6.86
CA SER A 218 -11.90 7.92 8.30
C SER A 218 -11.66 9.23 9.05
N LYS A 219 -10.84 10.15 8.49
CA LYS A 219 -10.51 11.42 9.16
C LYS A 219 -11.75 12.26 9.45
N ARG A 220 -12.66 12.38 8.48
CA ARG A 220 -13.89 13.18 8.63
C ARG A 220 -14.91 12.45 9.50
N LEU A 221 -15.09 11.15 9.27
CA LEU A 221 -16.03 10.32 10.02
C LEU A 221 -15.68 10.32 11.51
N THR A 222 -14.45 9.95 11.86
CA THR A 222 -14.04 9.84 13.27
C THR A 222 -14.06 11.18 14.00
N ALA A 223 -13.64 12.27 13.34
CA ALA A 223 -13.75 13.61 13.89
C ALA A 223 -15.22 14.02 14.17
N LYS A 224 -16.15 13.69 13.26
CA LYS A 224 -17.59 13.96 13.44
C LYS A 224 -18.14 13.29 14.70
N TYR A 225 -17.67 12.10 15.02
CA TYR A 225 -18.08 11.34 16.20
C TYR A 225 -17.21 11.60 17.44
N GLY A 226 -16.34 12.62 17.41
CA GLY A 226 -15.58 13.05 18.58
C GLY A 226 -14.32 12.23 18.89
N HIS A 227 -13.88 11.38 17.96
CA HIS A 227 -12.77 10.44 18.13
C HIS A 227 -11.72 10.52 17.00
N PRO A 228 -11.19 11.70 16.65
CA PRO A 228 -10.24 11.85 15.53
C PRO A 228 -8.98 10.99 15.67
N GLU A 229 -8.62 10.58 16.89
CA GLU A 229 -7.51 9.67 17.19
C GLU A 229 -7.69 8.26 16.61
N LEU A 230 -8.92 7.86 16.27
CA LEU A 230 -9.22 6.56 15.66
C LEU A 230 -9.02 6.53 14.15
N SER A 231 -8.74 7.68 13.52
CA SER A 231 -8.32 7.71 12.12
C SER A 231 -6.85 7.30 12.01
N MET A 232 -6.62 6.07 11.57
CA MET A 232 -5.28 5.55 11.26
C MET A 232 -4.83 6.09 9.90
N SER A 233 -4.44 7.36 9.87
CA SER A 233 -4.10 8.10 8.66
C SER A 233 -2.93 9.08 8.87
N SER A 234 -2.30 9.49 7.76
CA SER A 234 -1.39 10.64 7.70
C SER A 234 -1.86 11.58 6.61
N LYS A 235 -1.92 12.89 6.92
CA LYS A 235 -2.50 13.93 6.05
C LYS A 235 -3.94 13.65 5.59
N GLY A 236 -4.66 12.77 6.32
CA GLY A 236 -6.02 12.35 6.02
C GLY A 236 -6.15 11.24 4.97
N GLN A 237 -5.05 10.63 4.56
CA GLN A 237 -5.04 9.40 3.76
C GLN A 237 -4.79 8.20 4.70
N GLU A 238 -5.70 7.24 4.69
CA GLU A 238 -5.65 6.03 5.51
C GLU A 238 -4.37 5.20 5.27
N PHE A 239 -3.84 4.59 6.33
CA PHE A 239 -2.65 3.76 6.23
C PHE A 239 -2.92 2.46 5.46
N PRO A 240 -1.88 1.92 4.78
CA PRO A 240 -1.89 0.61 4.16
C PRO A 240 -1.46 -0.51 5.14
N ALA A 241 -1.23 -1.71 4.63
CA ALA A 241 -1.13 -2.97 5.36
C ALA A 241 0.14 -3.23 6.19
N TYR A 242 0.86 -2.20 6.63
CA TYR A 242 2.10 -2.39 7.40
C TYR A 242 2.10 -1.57 8.68
N ASP A 243 2.41 -2.22 9.79
CA ASP A 243 2.42 -1.59 11.09
C ASP A 243 3.73 -0.83 11.30
N GLY A 244 3.65 0.51 11.28
CA GLY A 244 4.80 1.39 11.50
C GLY A 244 5.47 1.21 12.87
N ARG A 245 4.81 0.59 13.86
CA ARG A 245 5.43 0.24 15.15
C ARG A 245 6.45 -0.89 14.99
N ALA A 246 6.14 -1.85 14.12
CA ALA A 246 6.96 -3.03 13.85
C ALA A 246 7.98 -2.81 12.71
N ILE A 247 7.80 -1.76 11.91
CA ILE A 247 8.66 -1.46 10.76
C ILE A 247 8.96 0.04 10.76
N GLN A 248 10.09 0.43 11.34
CA GLN A 248 10.37 1.83 11.66
C GLN A 248 10.43 2.73 10.41
N GLY A 249 11.09 2.25 9.34
CA GLY A 249 11.20 3.00 8.09
C GLY A 249 9.85 3.23 7.41
N ILE A 250 8.94 2.25 7.44
CA ILE A 250 7.61 2.43 6.83
C ILE A 250 6.77 3.46 7.59
N GLY A 251 6.88 3.51 8.93
CA GLY A 251 6.23 4.55 9.72
C GLY A 251 6.74 5.96 9.37
N LEU A 252 8.06 6.13 9.21
CA LEU A 252 8.63 7.39 8.74
C LEU A 252 8.17 7.72 7.31
N ALA A 253 8.07 6.72 6.42
CA ALA A 253 7.57 6.90 5.06
C ALA A 253 6.10 7.38 5.05
N TYR A 254 5.25 6.86 5.93
CA TYR A 254 3.86 7.34 6.06
C TYR A 254 3.77 8.78 6.55
N ALA A 255 4.59 9.16 7.53
CA ALA A 255 4.63 10.53 8.02
C ALA A 255 5.05 11.51 6.91
N THR A 256 6.11 11.15 6.16
CA THR A 256 6.80 12.08 5.24
C THR A 256 6.34 12.01 3.79
N SER A 257 5.46 11.07 3.42
CA SER A 257 4.94 10.90 2.06
C SER A 257 4.21 12.15 1.57
N ASN A 258 4.55 12.60 0.36
CA ASN A 258 3.96 13.79 -0.28
C ASN A 258 2.45 13.64 -0.60
N ARG A 259 1.88 12.43 -0.55
CA ARG A 259 0.45 12.21 -0.83
C ARG A 259 -0.37 11.74 0.37
N GLY A 260 0.21 11.77 1.57
CA GLY A 260 -0.36 11.16 2.79
C GLY A 260 0.09 9.72 3.00
N GLY A 261 -0.48 9.06 4.02
CA GLY A 261 -0.05 7.75 4.54
C GLY A 261 -0.04 6.66 3.48
N CYS A 262 1.10 6.44 2.82
CA CYS A 262 1.20 5.54 1.68
C CYS A 262 2.54 4.81 1.63
N HIS A 263 2.51 3.51 1.33
CA HIS A 263 3.69 2.65 1.29
C HIS A 263 4.44 2.71 -0.06
N LEU A 264 3.74 2.93 -1.17
CA LEU A 264 4.36 2.83 -2.51
C LEU A 264 5.23 4.02 -2.91
N ARG A 265 5.18 5.15 -2.18
CA ARG A 265 6.03 6.31 -2.47
C ARG A 265 7.43 6.21 -1.87
N GLY A 266 7.72 5.14 -1.14
CA GLY A 266 9.01 4.87 -0.52
C GLY A 266 8.95 3.52 0.18
N TYR A 267 8.86 2.44 -0.59
CA TYR A 267 8.48 1.11 -0.11
C TYR A 267 9.63 0.39 0.64
N THR A 268 9.96 0.87 1.83
CA THR A 268 11.07 0.34 2.64
C THR A 268 10.86 -1.10 3.11
N ILE A 269 9.64 -1.64 3.04
CA ILE A 269 9.34 -3.07 3.22
C ILE A 269 10.28 -3.95 2.37
N ALA A 270 10.63 -3.50 1.17
CA ALA A 270 11.61 -4.21 0.34
C ALA A 270 12.93 -4.44 1.09
N SER A 271 13.48 -3.42 1.75
CA SER A 271 14.73 -3.54 2.52
C SER A 271 14.50 -4.19 3.89
N GLU A 272 13.51 -3.69 4.62
CA GLU A 272 13.29 -4.02 6.03
C GLU A 272 12.76 -5.43 6.21
N ILE A 273 11.98 -5.95 5.26
CA ILE A 273 11.40 -7.29 5.31
C ILE A 273 12.07 -8.21 4.29
N LEU A 274 12.06 -7.83 3.01
CA LEU A 274 12.49 -8.72 1.92
C LEU A 274 14.01 -8.72 1.68
N GLY A 275 14.76 -7.77 2.27
CA GLY A 275 16.21 -7.68 2.13
C GLY A 275 16.71 -7.05 0.82
N ILE A 276 15.88 -6.29 0.12
CA ILE A 276 16.15 -5.71 -1.20
C ILE A 276 16.25 -4.17 -1.11
N PRO A 277 17.31 -3.53 -1.65
CA PRO A 277 18.53 -4.16 -2.16
C PRO A 277 19.46 -4.67 -1.04
N VAL A 278 19.26 -4.19 0.18
CA VAL A 278 20.04 -4.56 1.38
C VAL A 278 19.08 -4.78 2.54
N LYS A 279 19.31 -5.82 3.34
CA LYS A 279 18.54 -6.09 4.55
C LYS A 279 18.89 -5.08 5.65
N THR A 280 17.86 -4.43 6.19
CA THR A 280 17.96 -3.61 7.40
C THR A 280 17.02 -4.17 8.47
N ASP A 281 17.33 -3.94 9.75
CA ASP A 281 16.48 -4.39 10.85
C ASP A 281 15.20 -3.55 10.91
N PRO A 282 13.98 -4.13 10.78
CA PRO A 282 12.73 -3.37 10.83
C PRO A 282 12.46 -2.73 12.20
N LEU A 283 13.08 -3.21 13.28
CA LEU A 283 12.79 -2.78 14.66
C LEU A 283 13.65 -1.62 15.14
N GLU A 284 14.59 -1.15 14.33
CA GLU A 284 15.57 -0.11 14.67
C GLU A 284 15.34 1.17 13.86
N SER A 285 15.49 2.33 14.49
CA SER A 285 15.30 3.64 13.85
C SER A 285 16.56 4.16 13.13
N GLN A 286 17.74 3.65 13.51
CA GLN A 286 19.01 4.07 12.97
C GLN A 286 19.12 3.77 11.46
N GLY A 287 19.54 4.77 10.67
CA GLY A 287 19.71 4.66 9.21
C GLY A 287 18.42 4.64 8.39
N LYS A 288 17.25 4.66 9.05
CA LYS A 288 15.94 4.74 8.37
C LYS A 288 15.69 6.08 7.67
N PRO A 289 16.13 7.24 8.18
CA PRO A 289 16.01 8.51 7.47
C PRO A 289 16.60 8.48 6.06
N GLU A 290 17.83 8.01 5.92
CA GLU A 290 18.54 7.92 4.65
C GLU A 290 17.93 6.85 3.75
N LEU A 291 17.52 5.71 4.33
CA LEU A 291 16.83 4.64 3.62
C LEU A 291 15.52 5.15 2.99
N VAL A 292 14.68 5.81 3.79
CA VAL A 292 13.39 6.34 3.32
C VAL A 292 13.62 7.38 2.22
N LYS A 293 14.57 8.31 2.39
CA LYS A 293 14.94 9.27 1.34
C LYS A 293 15.33 8.56 0.04
N ALA A 294 16.24 7.59 0.11
CA ALA A 294 16.74 6.87 -1.07
C ALA A 294 15.63 6.13 -1.81
N PHE A 295 14.73 5.45 -1.09
CA PHE A 295 13.57 4.79 -1.67
C PHE A 295 12.61 5.77 -2.32
N GLN A 296 12.31 6.89 -1.65
CA GLN A 296 11.42 7.93 -2.18
C GLN A 296 11.95 8.56 -3.47
N ASP A 297 13.24 8.87 -3.51
CA ASP A 297 13.90 9.45 -4.69
C ASP A 297 13.92 8.44 -5.85
N ALA A 298 14.30 7.19 -5.59
CA ALA A 298 14.32 6.15 -6.61
C ALA A 298 12.91 5.86 -7.15
N THR A 299 11.90 5.76 -6.28
CA THR A 299 10.50 5.58 -6.67
C THR A 299 10.02 6.72 -7.57
N ALA A 300 10.33 7.97 -7.25
CA ALA A 300 9.94 9.11 -8.08
C ALA A 300 10.52 9.03 -9.51
N ALA A 301 11.76 8.56 -9.65
CA ALA A 301 12.37 8.30 -10.96
C ALA A 301 11.67 7.16 -11.72
N PHE A 302 11.38 6.04 -11.06
CA PHE A 302 10.68 4.90 -11.66
C PHE A 302 9.25 5.26 -12.07
N ASP A 303 8.49 5.92 -11.19
CA ASP A 303 7.12 6.34 -11.49
C ASP A 303 7.07 7.28 -12.71
N SER A 304 8.06 8.16 -12.84
CA SER A 304 8.17 9.09 -13.99
C SER A 304 8.54 8.42 -15.30
N SER A 305 9.18 7.25 -15.25
CA SER A 305 9.50 6.45 -16.44
C SER A 305 8.30 5.71 -17.03
N GLY A 306 7.21 5.55 -16.24
CA GLY A 306 6.04 4.75 -16.61
C GLY A 306 6.21 3.25 -16.42
N LEU A 307 7.30 2.80 -15.80
CA LEU A 307 7.52 1.39 -15.44
C LEU A 307 6.84 1.02 -14.12
N CYS A 308 6.42 -0.23 -14.01
CA CYS A 308 5.81 -0.75 -12.79
C CYS A 308 6.83 -0.82 -11.64
N ILE A 309 6.43 -0.37 -10.45
CA ILE A 309 7.29 -0.35 -9.27
C ILE A 309 7.75 -1.74 -8.83
N PHE A 310 7.02 -2.81 -9.13
CA PHE A 310 7.45 -4.19 -8.79
C PHE A 310 8.70 -4.63 -9.54
N THR A 311 9.11 -3.92 -10.59
CA THR A 311 10.42 -4.16 -11.20
C THR A 311 11.57 -3.85 -10.23
N THR A 312 11.38 -2.95 -9.27
CA THR A 312 12.39 -2.56 -8.28
C THR A 312 12.73 -3.66 -7.25
N PHE A 313 11.97 -4.76 -7.21
CA PHE A 313 12.39 -5.95 -6.47
C PHE A 313 13.61 -6.65 -7.09
N ALA A 314 13.95 -6.32 -8.33
CA ALA A 314 15.13 -6.85 -9.01
C ALA A 314 15.99 -5.76 -9.67
N TRP A 315 15.41 -4.62 -10.00
CA TRP A 315 16.06 -3.51 -10.71
C TRP A 315 16.45 -2.38 -9.76
N GLY A 316 17.57 -1.72 -10.07
CA GLY A 316 17.88 -0.38 -9.57
C GLY A 316 18.02 0.62 -10.71
N LEU A 317 18.57 1.81 -10.41
CA LEU A 317 18.81 2.83 -11.43
C LEU A 317 19.80 2.36 -12.52
N GLN A 318 20.69 1.43 -12.19
CA GLN A 318 21.60 0.78 -13.15
C GLN A 318 20.87 -0.05 -14.22
N ASP A 319 19.67 -0.56 -13.90
CA ASP A 319 18.83 -1.30 -14.86
C ASP A 319 17.89 -0.36 -15.61
N LEU A 320 17.49 0.75 -14.99
CA LEU A 320 16.64 1.78 -15.59
C LEU A 320 17.39 2.64 -16.62
N SER A 321 18.60 3.10 -16.28
CA SER A 321 19.38 4.04 -17.09
C SER A 321 19.59 3.57 -18.54
N PRO A 322 20.05 2.33 -18.82
CA PRO A 322 20.24 1.88 -20.21
C PRO A 322 18.95 1.85 -21.03
N GLN A 323 17.81 1.58 -20.37
CA GLN A 323 16.49 1.61 -21.02
C GLN A 323 16.10 3.05 -21.37
N MET A 324 16.28 3.99 -20.43
CA MET A 324 16.01 5.42 -20.65
C MET A 324 16.96 6.03 -21.69
N GLN A 325 18.22 5.61 -21.73
CA GLN A 325 19.18 6.08 -22.73
C GLN A 325 18.79 5.65 -24.14
N GLY A 326 18.46 4.37 -24.34
CA GLY A 326 17.97 3.88 -25.63
C GLY A 326 16.65 4.53 -26.06
N ALA A 327 15.75 4.82 -25.11
CA ALA A 327 14.47 5.45 -25.40
C ALA A 327 14.59 6.95 -25.68
N CYS A 328 15.29 7.70 -24.82
CA CYS A 328 15.17 9.15 -24.69
C CYS A 328 16.49 9.91 -24.88
N GLY A 329 17.65 9.25 -24.79
CA GLY A 329 18.98 9.81 -25.07
C GLY A 329 20.02 9.59 -23.97
N GLU A 330 21.30 9.70 -24.32
CA GLU A 330 22.44 9.34 -23.44
C GLU A 330 22.51 10.14 -22.12
N GLN A 331 21.87 11.30 -22.04
CA GLN A 331 21.85 12.15 -20.86
C GLN A 331 21.18 11.53 -19.63
N TYR A 332 20.37 10.47 -19.78
CA TYR A 332 19.70 9.78 -18.67
C TYR A 332 20.65 8.80 -17.96
N THR A 333 21.75 9.31 -17.40
CA THR A 333 22.68 8.52 -16.58
C THR A 333 22.05 8.14 -15.23
N ILE A 334 22.71 7.26 -14.48
CA ILE A 334 22.29 6.87 -13.12
C ILE A 334 22.19 8.10 -12.21
N GLU A 335 23.19 8.98 -12.27
CA GLU A 335 23.28 10.20 -11.47
C GLU A 335 22.17 11.19 -11.83
N GLU A 336 21.89 11.38 -13.12
CA GLU A 336 20.82 12.27 -13.55
C GLU A 336 19.44 11.71 -13.17
N LEU A 337 19.22 10.39 -13.29
CA LEU A 337 17.96 9.78 -12.83
C LEU A 337 17.77 9.92 -11.32
N ALA A 338 18.83 9.75 -10.53
CA ALA A 338 18.78 10.00 -9.08
C ALA A 338 18.44 11.47 -8.78
N LYS A 339 19.07 12.41 -9.50
CA LYS A 339 18.79 13.85 -9.39
C LYS A 339 17.36 14.19 -9.79
N ILE A 340 16.83 13.58 -10.86
CA ILE A 340 15.43 13.75 -11.30
C ILE A 340 14.47 13.29 -10.19
N GLY A 341 14.70 12.11 -9.62
CA GLY A 341 13.88 11.58 -8.51
C GLY A 341 13.84 12.52 -7.30
N GLU A 342 15.02 12.97 -6.84
CA GLU A 342 15.13 13.92 -5.74
C GLU A 342 14.46 15.27 -6.06
N ARG A 343 14.64 15.78 -7.28
CA ARG A 343 14.00 17.02 -7.74
C ARG A 343 12.48 16.91 -7.71
N ILE A 344 11.91 15.82 -8.21
CA ILE A 344 10.46 15.60 -8.23
C ILE A 344 9.92 15.55 -6.80
N TRP A 345 10.58 14.81 -5.91
CA TRP A 345 10.15 14.71 -4.51
C TRP A 345 10.11 16.07 -3.81
N ASN A 346 11.13 16.90 -4.05
CA ASN A 346 11.21 18.25 -3.49
C ASN A 346 10.18 19.19 -4.12
N MET A 347 9.93 19.09 -5.44
CA MET A 347 8.90 19.89 -6.12
C MET A 347 7.48 19.60 -5.58
N GLU A 348 7.16 18.32 -5.36
CA GLU A 348 5.92 17.90 -4.70
C GLU A 348 5.86 18.40 -3.25
N ARG A 349 6.97 18.33 -2.51
CA ARG A 349 7.06 18.88 -1.15
C ARG A 349 6.80 20.38 -1.13
N GLU A 350 7.36 21.14 -2.07
CA GLU A 350 7.09 22.57 -2.16
C GLU A 350 5.64 22.87 -2.50
N PHE A 351 5.02 22.08 -3.37
CA PHE A 351 3.59 22.20 -3.64
C PHE A 351 2.79 22.04 -2.35
N ASN A 352 3.09 21.01 -1.57
CA ASN A 352 2.47 20.75 -0.27
C ASN A 352 2.68 21.89 0.73
N ASN A 353 3.90 22.41 0.84
CA ASN A 353 4.21 23.55 1.70
C ASN A 353 3.43 24.81 1.28
N ARG A 354 3.30 25.06 -0.04
CA ARG A 354 2.46 26.15 -0.56
C ARG A 354 0.96 25.93 -0.33
N ALA A 355 0.52 24.67 -0.29
CA ALA A 355 -0.85 24.29 0.05
C ALA A 355 -1.14 24.35 1.57
N GLY A 356 -0.13 24.65 2.39
CA GLY A 356 -0.27 24.86 3.84
C GLY A 356 0.20 23.71 4.71
N PHE A 357 0.77 22.63 4.13
CA PHE A 357 1.38 21.58 4.94
C PHE A 357 2.70 22.06 5.57
N THR A 358 2.94 21.60 6.79
CA THR A 358 4.12 21.94 7.59
C THR A 358 4.68 20.68 8.26
N LYS A 359 5.71 20.82 9.10
CA LYS A 359 6.17 19.73 9.96
C LYS A 359 5.07 19.11 10.83
N ALA A 360 4.01 19.86 11.17
CA ALA A 360 2.90 19.34 11.97
C ALA A 360 2.10 18.24 11.23
N ASP A 361 2.16 18.25 9.90
CA ASP A 361 1.48 17.29 9.04
C ASP A 361 2.34 16.05 8.73
N ASP A 362 3.63 16.10 9.04
CA ASP A 362 4.54 14.94 9.02
C ASP A 362 4.44 14.17 10.34
N SER A 363 3.28 13.58 10.57
CA SER A 363 2.92 12.97 11.85
C SER A 363 2.36 11.55 11.69
N LEU A 364 2.27 10.85 12.82
CA LEU A 364 1.57 9.58 12.96
C LEU A 364 0.60 9.69 14.15
N PRO A 365 -0.53 8.96 14.14
CA PRO A 365 -1.42 8.85 15.29
C PRO A 365 -0.67 8.37 16.54
N ALA A 366 -1.14 8.80 17.72
CA ALA A 366 -0.56 8.42 19.02
C ALA A 366 -0.50 6.89 19.22
N ARG A 367 -1.44 6.14 18.62
CA ARG A 367 -1.46 4.67 18.60
C ARG A 367 -0.16 4.07 18.05
N LEU A 368 0.53 4.75 17.15
CA LEU A 368 1.76 4.25 16.54
C LEU A 368 3.02 4.75 17.26
N THR A 369 2.93 5.80 18.07
CA THR A 369 4.11 6.53 18.60
C THR A 369 4.23 6.51 20.12
N THR A 370 3.34 5.80 20.81
CA THR A 370 3.36 5.69 22.27
C THR A 370 3.63 4.28 22.76
N ALA A 371 4.37 4.17 23.87
CA ALA A 371 4.68 2.88 24.50
C ALA A 371 3.42 2.17 25.04
N ALA A 372 2.36 2.92 25.38
CA ALA A 372 1.10 2.35 25.86
C ALA A 372 0.37 1.53 24.78
N GLU A 373 0.54 1.91 23.51
CA GLU A 373 -0.06 1.28 22.34
C GLU A 373 0.98 0.49 21.53
N ALA A 374 2.09 0.10 22.16
CA ALA A 374 3.14 -0.69 21.51
C ALA A 374 2.61 -2.04 20.99
N CYS A 375 3.30 -2.62 20.02
CA CYS A 375 2.98 -3.95 19.49
C CYS A 375 2.81 -4.97 20.63
N LYS A 376 1.74 -5.76 20.58
CA LYS A 376 1.34 -6.66 21.67
C LYS A 376 1.96 -8.04 21.54
N THR A 377 2.23 -8.48 20.30
CA THR A 377 2.65 -9.84 19.97
C THR A 377 3.79 -9.88 18.95
N GLY A 378 4.32 -11.07 18.71
CA GLY A 378 5.33 -11.32 17.70
C GLY A 378 6.71 -10.73 18.02
N PRO A 379 7.63 -10.77 17.04
CA PRO A 379 9.00 -10.24 17.18
C PRO A 379 9.05 -8.75 17.56
N ALA A 380 8.04 -7.98 17.15
CA ALA A 380 7.95 -6.54 17.43
C ALA A 380 7.37 -6.21 18.82
N LYS A 381 7.03 -7.19 19.67
CA LYS A 381 6.37 -6.94 20.96
C LYS A 381 7.12 -5.88 21.78
N GLY A 382 6.38 -4.87 22.24
CA GLY A 382 6.91 -3.73 23.01
C GLY A 382 7.50 -2.60 22.19
N LYS A 383 7.58 -2.73 20.85
CA LYS A 383 8.02 -1.66 19.95
C LYS A 383 6.86 -0.69 19.63
N PHE A 384 7.23 0.57 19.47
CA PHE A 384 6.41 1.64 18.90
C PHE A 384 7.29 2.43 17.91
N ASN A 385 6.70 3.28 17.07
CA ASN A 385 7.46 4.04 16.08
C ASN A 385 8.20 5.23 16.72
N GLU A 386 9.50 5.31 16.48
CA GLU A 386 10.38 6.36 17.01
C GLU A 386 10.44 7.60 16.10
N LEU A 387 9.28 8.02 15.57
CA LEU A 387 9.18 9.13 14.61
C LEU A 387 9.87 10.40 15.11
N ALA A 388 9.71 10.73 16.39
CA ALA A 388 10.32 11.92 16.99
C ALA A 388 11.86 11.92 16.90
N THR A 389 12.48 10.73 16.91
CA THR A 389 13.92 10.54 16.70
C THR A 389 14.29 10.64 15.22
N MET A 390 13.49 10.01 14.35
CA MET A 390 13.82 9.90 12.93
C MET A 390 13.55 11.16 12.11
N LEU A 391 12.48 11.91 12.42
CA LEU A 391 12.00 13.00 11.58
C LEU A 391 13.01 14.16 11.42
N PRO A 392 13.70 14.63 12.49
CA PRO A 392 14.72 15.66 12.34
C PRO A 392 15.89 15.21 11.45
N LEU A 393 16.34 13.96 11.62
CA LEU A 393 17.42 13.37 10.82
C LEU A 393 17.00 13.22 9.35
N TYR A 394 15.72 12.91 9.10
CA TYR A 394 15.18 12.85 7.75
C TYR A 394 15.17 14.23 7.07
N TYR A 395 14.83 15.30 7.80
CA TYR A 395 14.92 16.66 7.26
C TYR A 395 16.36 17.06 6.95
N GLU A 396 17.31 16.71 7.82
CA GLU A 396 18.74 16.92 7.57
C GLU A 396 19.19 16.18 6.30
N ALA A 397 18.88 14.88 6.20
CA ALA A 397 19.20 14.06 5.02
C ALA A 397 18.57 14.61 3.73
N ARG A 398 17.40 15.24 3.84
CA ARG A 398 16.70 15.90 2.73
C ARG A 398 17.25 17.28 2.37
N GLY A 399 18.10 17.88 3.21
CA GLY A 399 18.51 19.27 3.08
C GLY A 399 17.33 20.23 3.25
N TRP A 400 16.46 19.94 4.22
CA TRP A 400 15.29 20.74 4.59
C TRP A 400 15.53 21.49 5.91
N ASP A 401 14.79 22.58 6.12
CA ASP A 401 14.77 23.27 7.41
C ASP A 401 13.89 22.55 8.44
N SER A 402 13.86 23.08 9.67
CA SER A 402 13.08 22.50 10.77
C SER A 402 11.57 22.50 10.56
N GLU A 403 11.07 23.24 9.57
CA GLU A 403 9.65 23.26 9.17
C GLU A 403 9.37 22.32 7.98
N GLY A 404 10.38 21.54 7.56
CA GLY A 404 10.29 20.62 6.45
C GLY A 404 10.19 21.32 5.09
N ARG A 405 10.87 22.46 4.93
CA ARG A 405 10.95 23.19 3.66
C ARG A 405 12.34 22.99 3.04
N PRO A 406 12.44 22.73 1.72
CA PRO A 406 13.73 22.69 1.04
C PRO A 406 14.51 24.00 1.24
N THR A 407 15.76 23.87 1.69
CA THR A 407 16.68 25.01 1.90
C THR A 407 17.04 25.70 0.58
N ALA A 408 17.60 26.91 0.65
CA ALA A 408 18.07 27.64 -0.54
C ALA A 408 19.13 26.84 -1.32
N GLU A 409 20.06 26.21 -0.62
CA GLU A 409 21.10 25.35 -1.21
C GLU A 409 20.48 24.14 -1.93
N THR A 410 19.52 23.46 -1.31
CA THR A 410 18.80 22.34 -1.93
C THR A 410 18.06 22.78 -3.19
N ARG A 411 17.39 23.94 -3.15
CA ARG A 411 16.68 24.49 -4.32
C ARG A 411 17.64 24.80 -5.46
N GLU A 412 18.74 25.48 -5.17
CA GLU A 412 19.76 25.81 -6.18
C GLU A 412 20.35 24.55 -6.82
N ARG A 413 20.76 23.57 -6.00
CA ARG A 413 21.32 22.28 -6.45
C ARG A 413 20.35 21.50 -7.35
N LEU A 414 19.06 21.52 -7.03
CA LEU A 414 18.01 20.81 -7.76
C LEU A 414 17.38 21.64 -8.89
N SER A 415 17.72 22.92 -9.00
CA SER A 415 17.14 23.86 -9.95
C SER A 415 15.63 24.02 -9.79
N LEU A 416 15.18 24.27 -8.55
CA LEU A 416 13.79 24.47 -8.13
C LEU A 416 13.45 25.93 -7.83
#